data_AF-A0A958FCA0-F1
#
_entry.id   AF-A0A958FCA0-F1
#
_cell.length_a   1.000
_cell.length_b   1.000
_cell.length_c   1.000
_cell.angle_alpha   90.00
_cell.angle_beta   90.00
_cell.angle_gamma   90.00
#
_symmetry.space_group_name_H-M   'P 1'
#
loop_
_entity.id
_entity.type
_entity.pdbx_description
1 polymer ?
#
loop_
_entity_poly.entity_id
_entity_poly.type
_entity_poly.pdbx_seq_one_letter_code
_entity_poly.pdbx_strand_id
1 'polypeptide(L)'
;QRFHTAESKTVALEGAGSWAEGKYRLELRTEDKFGKAVTLTKFFTLYNLKEKTVPDHAIEWHSSIKDAGEPGQTARFAWGSAAKDVYALLEVYRSGKPLERRWIRAGKKKELLELPIAESDRG
;
A
#
# COMPACT_ATOMS: atom_id res chain seq x y z
N GLN A 1 -10.62 -19.46 13.43
CA GLN A 1 -9.54 -20.36 12.95
C GLN A 1 -8.57 -20.61 14.09
N ARG A 2 -8.06 -21.83 14.24
CA ARG A 2 -6.97 -22.16 15.19
C ARG A 2 -5.64 -21.98 14.46
N PHE A 3 -4.70 -21.22 15.04
CA PHE A 3 -3.42 -20.87 14.41
C PHE A 3 -2.26 -21.27 15.32
N HIS A 4 -1.33 -22.08 14.81
CA HIS A 4 -0.16 -22.57 15.53
C HIS A 4 1.10 -21.86 15.01
N THR A 5 1.65 -20.94 15.81
CA THR A 5 2.84 -20.14 15.42
C THR A 5 4.11 -20.97 15.23
N ALA A 6 4.16 -22.18 15.82
CA ALA A 6 5.27 -23.12 15.62
C ALA A 6 5.22 -23.80 14.25
N GLU A 7 4.02 -23.98 13.70
CA GLU A 7 3.79 -24.71 12.44
C GLU A 7 3.63 -23.75 11.25
N SER A 8 3.06 -22.56 11.49
CA SER A 8 2.85 -21.56 10.45
C SER A 8 3.26 -20.16 10.91
N LYS A 9 3.83 -19.40 9.97
CA LYS A 9 4.17 -17.98 10.14
C LYS A 9 3.19 -17.06 9.42
N THR A 10 2.22 -17.60 8.68
CA THR A 10 1.31 -16.86 7.82
C THR A 10 -0.13 -17.27 8.05
N VAL A 11 -1.03 -16.29 8.06
CA VAL A 11 -2.48 -16.52 8.15
C VAL A 11 -3.12 -16.03 6.86
N ALA A 12 -3.89 -16.90 6.22
CA ALA A 12 -4.71 -16.51 5.07
C ALA A 12 -5.94 -15.76 5.57
N LEU A 13 -6.21 -14.58 5.00
CA LEU A 13 -7.45 -13.83 5.24
C LEU A 13 -8.48 -14.23 4.18
N GLU A 14 -9.07 -15.41 4.36
CA GLU A 14 -10.10 -15.92 3.44
C GLU A 14 -11.28 -14.95 3.35
N GLY A 15 -11.72 -14.66 2.13
CA GLY A 15 -12.79 -13.70 1.88
C GLY A 15 -12.38 -12.23 1.92
N ALA A 16 -11.12 -11.89 2.22
CA ALA A 16 -10.69 -10.48 2.22
C ALA A 16 -10.91 -9.76 0.88
N GLY A 17 -11.01 -10.49 -0.24
CA GLY A 17 -11.32 -9.92 -1.54
C GLY A 17 -12.73 -9.32 -1.67
N SER A 18 -13.68 -9.66 -0.78
CA SER A 18 -15.02 -9.06 -0.73
C SER A 18 -15.17 -7.96 0.31
N TRP A 19 -14.13 -7.72 1.11
CA TRP A 19 -14.15 -6.67 2.12
C TRP A 19 -14.01 -5.30 1.47
N ALA A 20 -14.65 -4.29 2.05
CA ALA A 20 -14.48 -2.90 1.61
C ALA A 20 -13.03 -2.46 1.80
N GLU A 21 -12.54 -1.56 0.94
CA GLU A 21 -11.25 -0.93 1.19
C GLU A 21 -11.30 -0.10 2.48
N GLY A 22 -10.21 -0.13 3.25
CA GLY A 22 -10.25 0.36 4.62
C GLY A 22 -9.02 0.04 5.44
N LYS A 23 -8.93 0.66 6.62
CA LYS A 23 -8.02 0.25 7.68
C LYS A 23 -8.65 -0.87 8.51
N TYR A 24 -7.89 -1.93 8.72
CA TYR A 24 -8.30 -3.11 9.46
C TYR A 24 -7.40 -3.33 10.67
N ARG A 25 -8.00 -3.89 11.73
CA ARG A 25 -7.30 -4.36 12.93
C ARG A 25 -7.42 -5.88 13.00
N LEU A 26 -6.30 -6.57 12.91
CA LEU A 26 -6.17 -7.99 13.16
C LEU A 26 -5.82 -8.21 14.63
N GLU A 27 -6.62 -9.01 15.33
CA GLU A 27 -6.33 -9.47 16.69
C GLU A 27 -6.16 -10.99 16.68
N LEU A 28 -4.98 -11.46 17.09
CA LEU A 28 -4.74 -12.86 17.42
C LEU A 28 -4.72 -13.00 18.93
N ARG A 29 -5.61 -13.84 19.47
CA ARG A 29 -5.67 -14.14 20.90
C ARG A 29 -5.25 -15.59 21.13
N THR A 30 -4.37 -15.81 22.09
CA THR A 30 -3.87 -17.13 22.50
C THR A 30 -3.62 -17.16 24.01
N GLU A 31 -3.28 -18.31 24.54
CA GLU A 31 -2.73 -18.46 25.89
C GLU A 31 -1.24 -18.82 25.81
N ASP A 32 -0.45 -18.38 26.78
CA ASP A 32 0.92 -18.87 26.96
C ASP A 32 0.95 -20.22 27.69
N LYS A 33 2.15 -20.78 27.90
CA LYS A 33 2.33 -22.07 28.58
C LYS A 33 1.84 -22.11 30.03
N PHE A 34 1.51 -20.97 30.63
CA PHE A 34 1.00 -20.83 32.00
C PHE A 34 -0.50 -20.52 32.03
N GLY A 35 -1.19 -20.57 30.88
CA GLY A 35 -2.62 -20.25 30.77
C GLY A 35 -2.92 -18.76 30.82
N LYS A 36 -1.91 -17.89 30.67
CA LYS A 36 -2.13 -16.44 30.63
C LYS A 36 -2.51 -16.01 29.22
N ALA A 37 -3.60 -15.24 29.11
CA ALA A 37 -4.02 -14.68 27.84
C ALA A 37 -2.97 -13.72 27.24
N VAL A 38 -2.67 -13.91 25.95
CA VAL A 38 -1.77 -13.11 25.13
C VAL A 38 -2.54 -12.64 23.90
N THR A 39 -2.48 -11.35 23.61
CA THR A 39 -3.10 -10.75 22.40
C THR A 39 -2.02 -10.08 21.56
N LEU A 40 -1.98 -10.42 20.27
CA LEU A 40 -1.20 -9.71 19.26
C LEU A 40 -2.15 -8.89 18.40
N THR A 41 -1.91 -7.59 18.33
CA THR A 41 -2.67 -6.67 17.46
C THR A 41 -1.79 -6.21 16.31
N LYS A 42 -2.32 -6.28 15.09
CA LYS A 42 -1.71 -5.72 13.88
C LYS A 42 -2.71 -4.85 13.15
N PHE A 43 -2.23 -3.76 12.56
CA PHE A 43 -3.03 -2.90 11.70
C PHE A 43 -2.54 -3.03 10.26
N PHE A 44 -3.46 -3.03 9.32
CA PHE A 44 -3.14 -3.03 7.89
C PHE A 44 -4.20 -2.26 7.12
N THR A 45 -3.85 -1.85 5.90
CA THR A 45 -4.79 -1.20 4.99
C THR A 45 -5.08 -2.14 3.84
N LEU A 46 -6.36 -2.44 3.64
CA LEU A 46 -6.83 -3.19 2.49
C LEU A 46 -7.31 -2.20 1.43
N TYR A 47 -6.87 -2.38 0.19
CA TYR A 47 -7.26 -1.53 -0.92
C TYR A 47 -7.39 -2.33 -2.21
N ASN A 48 -8.22 -1.84 -3.12
CA ASN A 48 -8.39 -2.42 -4.45
C ASN A 48 -8.00 -1.39 -5.51
N LEU A 49 -7.02 -1.71 -6.35
CA LEU A 49 -6.56 -0.82 -7.42
C LEU A 49 -7.63 -0.46 -8.46
N LYS A 50 -8.71 -1.25 -8.55
CA LYS A 50 -9.83 -0.99 -9.45
C LYS A 50 -10.85 0.00 -8.86
N GLU A 51 -10.91 0.13 -7.54
CA GLU A 51 -11.76 1.10 -6.89
C GLU A 51 -11.23 2.52 -7.13
N LYS A 52 -12.08 3.54 -7.13
CA LYS A 52 -11.63 4.93 -7.36
C LYS A 52 -11.32 5.68 -6.08
N THR A 53 -11.93 5.32 -4.96
CA THR A 53 -11.76 6.02 -3.68
C THR A 53 -10.41 5.68 -3.03
N VAL A 54 -10.00 6.41 -2.00
CA VAL A 54 -8.85 6.01 -1.18
C VAL A 54 -9.33 5.14 -0.01
N PRO A 55 -8.51 4.19 0.48
CA PRO A 55 -8.90 3.27 1.56
C PRO A 55 -8.94 3.92 2.95
N ASP A 56 -8.71 5.22 3.04
CA ASP A 56 -8.62 5.96 4.30
C ASP A 56 -9.11 7.41 4.11
N HIS A 57 -9.58 8.05 5.17
CA HIS A 57 -9.96 9.47 5.17
C HIS A 57 -8.74 10.39 5.29
N ALA A 58 -7.71 10.15 4.46
CA ALA A 58 -6.46 10.89 4.48
C ALA A 58 -6.39 11.99 3.41
N ILE A 59 -5.68 13.08 3.72
CA ILE A 59 -5.35 14.13 2.74
C ILE A 59 -4.43 13.58 1.65
N GLU A 60 -3.57 12.64 2.01
CA GLU A 60 -2.65 11.97 1.10
C GLU A 60 -2.63 10.48 1.46
N TRP A 61 -2.70 9.63 0.45
CA TRP A 61 -2.51 8.20 0.55
C TRP A 61 -1.68 7.74 -0.63
N HIS A 62 -0.68 6.90 -0.40
CA HIS A 62 0.08 6.24 -1.45
C HIS A 62 0.41 4.79 -1.10
N SER A 63 0.71 3.99 -2.12
CA SER A 63 1.24 2.65 -2.00
C SER A 63 2.15 2.30 -3.18
N SER A 64 3.30 1.70 -2.89
CA SER A 64 4.12 1.03 -3.90
C SER A 64 3.42 -0.24 -4.37
N ILE A 65 3.14 -0.34 -5.68
CA ILE A 65 2.55 -1.53 -6.29
C ILE A 65 3.65 -2.38 -6.92
N LYS A 66 4.60 -1.71 -7.58
CA LYS A 66 5.83 -2.28 -8.09
C LYS A 66 6.87 -1.17 -8.10
N ASP A 67 7.75 -1.15 -7.11
CA ASP A 67 8.77 -0.11 -6.91
C ASP A 67 10.16 -0.48 -7.45
N ALA A 68 10.31 -1.69 -7.98
CA ALA A 68 11.53 -2.16 -8.63
C ALA A 68 11.22 -2.89 -9.94
N GLY A 69 12.19 -2.90 -10.85
CA GLY A 69 12.09 -3.61 -12.12
C GLY A 69 13.32 -3.44 -12.99
N GLU A 70 13.35 -4.21 -14.08
CA GLU A 70 14.37 -4.09 -15.12
C GLU A 70 14.01 -2.98 -16.11
N PRO A 71 14.99 -2.44 -16.85
CA PRO A 71 14.74 -1.61 -18.02
C PRO A 71 13.74 -2.24 -19.00
N GLY A 72 12.90 -1.38 -19.58
CA GLY A 72 11.76 -1.80 -20.39
C GLY A 72 10.53 -2.22 -19.59
N GLN A 73 10.63 -2.32 -18.25
CA GLN A 73 9.48 -2.48 -17.37
C GLN A 73 9.00 -1.12 -16.85
N THR A 74 7.87 -1.14 -16.13
CA THR A 74 7.25 0.06 -15.55
C THR A 74 7.14 -0.11 -14.04
N ALA A 75 7.65 0.86 -13.27
CA ALA A 75 7.36 1.01 -11.86
C ALA A 75 5.96 1.62 -11.68
N ARG A 76 5.22 1.17 -10.66
CA ARG A 76 3.84 1.54 -10.42
C ARG A 76 3.61 1.94 -8.98
N PHE A 77 3.01 3.10 -8.80
CA PHE A 77 2.62 3.65 -7.50
C PHE A 77 1.16 4.06 -7.55
N ALA A 78 0.38 3.68 -6.55
CA ALA A 78 -0.94 4.26 -6.36
C ALA A 78 -0.81 5.48 -5.45
N TRP A 79 -1.49 6.57 -5.78
CA TRP A 79 -1.56 7.76 -4.93
C TRP A 79 -2.98 8.32 -4.94
N GLY A 80 -3.38 9.12 -3.94
CA GLY A 80 -4.70 9.73 -3.95
C GLY A 80 -5.00 10.58 -2.72
N SER A 81 -6.22 11.10 -2.68
CA SER A 81 -6.73 11.90 -1.56
C SER A 81 -8.21 11.65 -1.32
N ALA A 82 -8.64 11.68 -0.06
CA ALA A 82 -10.06 11.73 0.33
C ALA A 82 -10.64 13.16 0.27
N ALA A 83 -9.78 14.18 0.15
CA ALA A 83 -10.20 15.57 0.05
C ALA A 83 -10.64 15.92 -1.38
N LYS A 84 -11.44 17.00 -1.50
CA LYS A 84 -12.08 17.39 -2.77
C LYS A 84 -11.10 17.82 -3.84
N ASP A 85 -10.03 18.49 -3.46
CA ASP A 85 -9.07 19.07 -4.39
C ASP A 85 -7.70 19.19 -3.72
N VAL A 86 -6.78 18.31 -4.08
CA VAL A 86 -5.42 18.26 -3.54
C VAL A 86 -4.44 18.23 -4.69
N TYR A 87 -3.47 19.14 -4.64
CA TYR A 87 -2.31 19.15 -5.53
C TYR A 87 -1.12 18.61 -4.77
N ALA A 88 -0.39 17.66 -5.37
CA ALA A 88 0.87 17.15 -4.87
C ALA A 88 1.96 17.38 -5.92
N LEU A 89 3.20 17.52 -5.47
CA LEU A 89 4.35 17.65 -6.35
C LEU A 89 4.99 16.28 -6.52
N LEU A 90 5.02 15.76 -7.75
CA LEU A 90 5.77 14.57 -8.11
C LEU A 90 7.17 15.00 -8.56
N GLU A 91 8.20 14.46 -7.90
CA GLU A 91 9.60 14.61 -8.31
C GLU A 91 10.23 13.23 -8.49
N VAL A 92 10.82 13.00 -9.65
CA VAL A 92 11.57 11.78 -9.96
C VAL A 92 13.04 12.15 -10.04
N TYR A 93 13.88 11.42 -9.32
CA TYR A 93 15.32 11.68 -9.25
C TYR A 93 16.13 10.49 -9.76
N ARG A 94 17.27 10.79 -10.39
CA ARG A 94 18.28 9.80 -10.77
C ARG A 94 19.65 10.30 -10.32
N SER A 95 20.37 9.49 -9.54
CA SER A 95 21.70 9.83 -9.03
C SER A 95 21.76 11.24 -8.41
N GLY A 96 20.72 11.61 -7.66
CA GLY A 96 20.59 12.92 -7.00
C GLY A 96 20.17 14.09 -7.90
N LYS A 97 19.94 13.87 -9.19
CA LYS A 97 19.48 14.91 -10.14
C LYS A 97 17.99 14.74 -10.47
N PRO A 98 17.20 15.82 -10.51
CA PRO A 98 15.79 15.73 -10.89
C PRO A 98 15.66 15.40 -12.38
N LEU A 99 14.91 14.35 -12.69
CA LEU A 99 14.56 13.90 -14.04
C LEU A 99 13.19 14.43 -14.47
N GLU A 100 12.23 14.41 -13.55
CA GLU A 100 10.86 14.89 -13.79
C GLU A 100 10.39 15.67 -12.57
N ARG A 101 9.65 16.75 -12.82
CA ARG A 101 8.96 17.51 -11.80
C ARG A 101 7.64 18.03 -12.34
N ARG A 102 6.52 17.61 -11.75
CA ARG A 102 5.19 18.09 -12.15
C ARG A 102 4.19 18.07 -11.00
N TRP A 103 3.20 18.93 -11.10
CA TRP A 103 2.04 18.89 -10.22
C TRP A 103 1.09 17.77 -10.66
N ILE A 104 0.62 17.00 -9.69
CA ILE A 104 -0.41 15.99 -9.83
C ILE A 104 -1.59 16.36 -8.95
N ARG A 105 -2.80 15.93 -9.32
CA ARG A 105 -4.03 16.37 -8.66
C ARG A 105 -4.94 15.19 -8.35
N ALA A 106 -5.39 15.11 -7.10
CA ALA A 106 -6.40 14.17 -6.65
C ALA A 106 -7.66 14.92 -6.20
N GLY A 107 -8.82 14.37 -6.51
CA GLY A 107 -10.12 14.92 -6.09
C GLY A 107 -11.05 13.81 -5.63
N LYS A 108 -10.93 13.40 -4.38
CA LYS A 108 -11.61 12.23 -3.77
C LYS A 108 -11.37 10.92 -4.49
N LYS A 109 -10.18 10.78 -5.10
CA LYS A 109 -9.83 9.61 -5.89
C LYS A 109 -8.38 9.22 -5.69
N LYS A 110 -8.12 7.94 -5.96
CA LYS A 110 -6.78 7.41 -6.22
C LYS A 110 -6.51 7.33 -7.72
N GLU A 111 -5.24 7.46 -8.07
CA GLU A 111 -4.71 7.36 -9.41
C GLU A 111 -3.47 6.46 -9.40
N LEU A 112 -3.19 5.85 -10.55
CA LEU A 112 -1.99 5.05 -10.76
C LEU A 112 -0.95 5.91 -11.47
N LEU A 113 0.22 6.04 -10.84
CA LEU A 113 1.41 6.62 -11.45
C LEU A 113 2.22 5.48 -12.06
N GLU A 114 2.55 5.63 -13.33
CA GLU A 114 3.36 4.69 -14.09
C GLU A 114 4.64 5.39 -14.51
N LEU A 115 5.78 4.85 -14.07
CA LEU A 115 7.11 5.39 -14.34
C LEU A 115 7.90 4.34 -15.13
N PRO A 116 8.09 4.51 -16.45
CA PRO A 116 8.90 3.62 -17.27
C PRO A 116 10.34 3.59 -16.75
N ILE A 117 10.93 2.40 -16.68
CA ILE A 117 12.31 2.19 -16.27
C ILE A 117 13.16 2.12 -17.54
N ALA A 118 14.09 3.05 -17.70
CA ALA A 118 15.03 3.06 -18.82
C ALA A 118 16.35 2.38 -18.43
N GLU A 119 17.16 1.98 -19.43
CA GLU A 119 18.51 1.45 -19.20
C GLU A 119 19.38 2.42 -18.39
N SER A 120 19.21 3.72 -18.64
CA SER A 120 19.90 4.77 -17.91
C SER A 120 19.49 4.92 -16.43
N ASP A 121 18.44 4.22 -15.97
CA ASP A 121 18.04 4.15 -14.55
C ASP A 121 18.75 3.02 -13.78
N ARG A 122 19.52 2.15 -14.45
CA ARG A 122 20.30 1.12 -13.75
C ARG A 122 21.32 1.76 -12.79
N GLY A 123 21.40 1.19 -11.60
CA GLY A 123 22.43 1.47 -10.58
C GLY A 123 23.51 0.40 -10.54
#